data_AF-A0A7V1M4X1-F1
#
_entry.id   AF-A0A7V1M4X1-F1
#
_cell.length_a   1.000
_cell.length_b   1.000
_cell.length_c   1.000
_cell.angle_alpha   90.00
_cell.angle_beta   90.00
_cell.angle_gamma   90.00
#
_symmetry.space_group_name_H-M   'P 1'
#
loop_
_entity.id
_entity.type
_entity.pdbx_description
1 polymer ?
#
loop_
_entity_poly.entity_id
_entity_poly.type
_entity_poly.pdbx_seq_one_letter_code
_entity_poly.pdbx_strand_id
1 'polypeptide(L)' 'MNVECVLSLESPVIEELAHDIASAIEAEPQAKAFFEEIAPFYRKNYLRWIEDAKRPETRAKRIAEVVQLLKERRRQR' A
#
# COMPACT_ATOMS: atom_id res chain seq x y z
N MET A 1 -22.53 4.35 -6.88
CA MET A 1 -21.53 5.43 -6.86
C MET A 1 -20.19 4.81 -7.21
N ASN A 2 -19.91 4.69 -8.51
CA ASN A 2 -18.59 4.30 -8.99
C ASN A 2 -17.81 5.60 -9.12
N VAL A 3 -16.85 5.80 -8.22
CA VAL A 3 -15.93 6.92 -8.33
C VAL A 3 -14.96 6.55 -9.45
N GLU A 4 -15.21 7.08 -10.64
CA GLU A 4 -14.18 7.21 -11.68
C GLU A 4 -13.11 8.14 -11.11
N CYS A 5 -12.11 7.53 -10.48
CA CYS A 5 -10.96 8.24 -9.96
C CYS A 5 -10.11 8.63 -11.16
N VAL A 6 -10.27 9.87 -11.61
CA VAL A 6 -9.41 10.52 -12.59
C VAL A 6 -7.95 10.27 -12.17
N LEU A 7 -7.28 9.40 -12.92
CA LEU A 7 -5.87 9.06 -12.78
C LEU A 7 -5.05 10.30 -13.17
N SER A 8 -4.89 11.22 -12.23
CA SER A 8 -3.80 12.17 -12.26
C SER A 8 -2.53 11.38 -11.93
N LEU A 9 -1.60 11.35 -12.88
CA LEU A 9 -0.42 10.47 -13.00
C LEU A 9 0.67 10.67 -11.91
N GLU A 10 0.34 11.22 -10.75
CA GLU A 10 1.31 11.62 -9.71
C GLU A 10 1.23 10.75 -8.46
N SER A 11 1.29 9.43 -8.63
CA SER A 11 1.39 8.49 -7.51
C SER A 11 2.59 7.59 -7.63
N PRO A 12 3.27 7.31 -6.50
CA PRO A 12 4.43 6.47 -6.53
C PRO A 12 4.05 5.07 -7.00
N VAL A 13 4.78 4.60 -8.00
CA VAL A 13 4.74 3.21 -8.46
C VAL A 13 5.48 2.33 -7.45
N ILE A 14 5.21 1.02 -7.46
CA ILE A 14 5.85 0.07 -6.51
C ILE A 14 7.38 0.16 -6.57
N GLU A 15 7.93 0.40 -7.76
CA GLU A 15 9.37 0.57 -8.02
C GLU A 15 9.99 1.81 -7.35
N GLU A 16 9.18 2.84 -7.06
CA GLU A 16 9.61 4.05 -6.37
C GLU A 16 9.42 3.98 -4.84
N LEU A 17 8.82 2.89 -4.34
CA LEU A 17 8.63 2.69 -2.91
C LEU A 17 9.93 2.27 -2.23
N ALA A 18 9.98 2.46 -0.92
CA ALA A 18 11.04 1.89 -0.11
C ALA A 18 11.11 0.36 -0.31
N HIS A 19 12.33 -0.15 -0.41
CA HIS A 19 12.60 -1.55 -0.78
C HIS A 19 11.84 -2.57 0.08
N ASP A 20 11.72 -2.31 1.38
CA ASP A 20 10.99 -3.16 2.31
C ASP A 20 9.48 -3.23 2.04
N ILE A 21 8.88 -2.13 1.59
CA ILE A 21 7.46 -2.06 1.20
C ILE A 21 7.26 -2.77 -0.14
N ALA A 22 8.11 -2.45 -1.12
CA ALA A 22 8.05 -3.04 -2.46
C ALA A 22 8.17 -4.56 -2.38
N SER A 23 9.20 -5.08 -1.71
CA SER A 23 9.40 -6.53 -1.56
C SER A 23 8.24 -7.21 -0.83
N ALA A 24 7.62 -6.59 0.16
CA ALA A 24 6.50 -7.18 0.88
C ALA A 24 5.22 -7.24 0.03
N ILE A 25 4.98 -6.23 -0.82
CA ILE A 25 3.85 -6.23 -1.77
C ILE A 25 4.12 -7.20 -2.92
N GLU A 26 5.34 -7.24 -3.46
CA GLU A 26 5.73 -8.14 -4.54
C GLU A 26 5.71 -9.61 -4.15
N ALA A 27 6.03 -9.92 -2.88
CA ALA A 27 5.90 -11.26 -2.34
C ALA A 27 4.45 -11.78 -2.36
N GLU A 28 3.46 -10.90 -2.51
CA GLU A 28 2.04 -11.20 -2.41
C GLU A 28 1.27 -10.67 -3.64
N PRO A 29 1.13 -11.48 -4.71
CA PRO A 29 0.52 -11.04 -5.97
C PRO A 29 -0.90 -10.48 -5.83
N GLN A 30 -1.68 -10.97 -4.85
CA GLN A 30 -3.02 -10.46 -4.56
C GLN A 30 -2.99 -9.04 -3.98
N ALA A 31 -2.05 -8.78 -3.07
CA ALA A 31 -1.83 -7.44 -2.52
C ALA A 31 -1.36 -6.48 -3.62
N LYS A 32 -0.42 -6.93 -4.46
CA LYS A 32 0.09 -6.17 -5.60
C LYS A 32 -1.02 -5.74 -6.55
N ALA A 33 -1.84 -6.69 -7.02
CA ALA A 33 -2.94 -6.40 -7.93
C ALA A 33 -3.94 -5.39 -7.32
N PHE A 34 -4.27 -5.54 -6.04
CA PHE A 34 -5.16 -4.58 -5.37
C PHE A 34 -4.50 -3.22 -5.14
N PHE A 35 -3.21 -3.18 -4.82
CA PHE A 35 -2.45 -1.94 -4.66
C PHE A 35 -2.41 -1.15 -5.98
N GLU A 36 -2.24 -1.82 -7.10
CA GLU A 36 -2.29 -1.24 -8.45
C GLU A 36 -3.71 -0.77 -8.84
N GLU A 37 -4.76 -1.39 -8.29
CA GLU A 37 -6.17 -1.06 -8.52
C GLU A 37 -6.67 0.11 -7.65
N ILE A 38 -6.18 0.27 -6.42
CA ILE A 38 -6.64 1.33 -5.50
C ILE A 38 -6.17 2.72 -5.91
N ALA A 39 -6.95 3.73 -5.48
CA ALA A 39 -6.66 5.12 -5.77
C ALA A 39 -5.32 5.61 -5.13
N PRO A 40 -4.59 6.50 -5.84
CA PRO A 40 -3.45 7.29 -5.36
C PRO A 40 -3.42 7.66 -3.87
N PHE A 41 -4.55 8.18 -3.38
CA PHE A 41 -4.69 8.69 -2.03
C PHE A 41 -4.46 7.62 -0.96
N TYR A 42 -4.96 6.40 -1.18
CA TYR A 42 -4.76 5.29 -0.25
C TYR A 42 -3.30 4.86 -0.19
N ARG A 43 -2.62 4.82 -1.35
CA ARG A 43 -1.18 4.51 -1.41
C ARG A 43 -0.38 5.50 -0.57
N LYS A 44 -0.59 6.80 -0.78
CA LYS A 44 0.08 7.87 -0.01
C LYS A 44 -0.20 7.77 1.49
N ASN A 45 -1.43 7.41 1.88
CA ASN A 45 -1.77 7.21 3.30
C ASN A 45 -1.03 6.03 3.93
N TYR A 46 -0.95 4.88 3.25
CA TYR A 46 -0.19 3.74 3.74
C TYR A 46 1.29 4.08 3.89
N LEU A 47 1.87 4.77 2.91
CA LEU A 47 3.28 5.19 2.96
C LEU A 47 3.54 6.12 4.14
N ARG A 48 2.74 7.17 4.30
CA ARG A 48 2.84 8.08 5.45
C ARG A 48 2.72 7.35 6.79
N TRP A 49 1.83 6.36 6.88
CA TRP A 49 1.68 5.56 8.10
C TRP A 49 2.90 4.68 8.37
N ILE A 50 3.52 4.11 7.34
CA ILE A 50 4.75 3.33 7.48
C ILE A 50 5.94 4.26 7.82
N GLU A 51 6.02 5.46 7.21
CA GLU A 51 7.05 6.47 7.48
C GLU A 51 6.98 7.05 8.89
N ASP A 52 5.78 7.21 9.45
CA ASP A 52 5.59 7.62 10.85
C ASP A 52 6.20 6.62 11.85
N ALA A 53 6.47 5.37 11.45
CA ALA A 53 7.10 4.38 12.32
C ALA A 53 8.63 4.61 12.38
N LYS A 54 9.06 5.35 13.41
CA LYS A 54 10.48 5.63 13.67
C LYS A 54 11.32 4.40 14.03
N ARG A 55 10.69 3.31 14.48
CA ARG A 55 11.38 2.06 14.86
C ARG A 55 11.28 1.05 13.73
N PRO A 56 12.39 0.40 13.32
CA PRO A 56 12.39 -0.56 12.22
C PRO A 56 11.47 -1.76 12.48
N GLU A 57 11.38 -2.23 13.73
CA GLU A 57 10.44 -3.30 14.11
C GLU A 57 8.97 -2.91 13.90
N THR A 58 8.60 -1.68 14.26
CA THR A 58 7.24 -1.16 14.07
C THR A 58 6.95 -0.94 12.60
N ARG A 59 7.94 -0.48 11.83
CA ARG A 59 7.84 -0.32 10.37
C ARG A 59 7.55 -1.66 9.71
N ALA A 60 8.32 -2.71 10.02
CA ALA A 60 8.09 -4.06 9.49
C ALA A 60 6.68 -4.59 9.85
N LYS A 61 6.21 -4.37 11.08
CA LYS A 61 4.84 -4.73 11.48
C LYS A 61 3.77 -4.00 10.66
N ARG A 62 3.91 -2.68 10.46
CA ARG A 62 2.98 -1.90 9.64
C ARG A 62 2.99 -2.32 8.17
N ILE A 63 4.15 -2.64 7.61
CA ILE A 63 4.25 -3.17 6.25
C ILE A 63 3.45 -4.48 6.13
N ALA A 64 3.67 -5.41 7.07
CA ALA A 64 2.91 -6.66 7.11
C ALA A 64 1.40 -6.41 7.24
N GLU A 65 0.98 -5.47 8.10
CA GLU A 65 -0.43 -5.08 8.25
C GLU A 65 -1.01 -4.49 6.96
N VAL A 66 -0.30 -3.59 6.28
CA VAL A 66 -0.74 -3.04 4.98
C VAL A 66 -0.90 -4.15 3.95
N VAL A 67 0.07 -5.06 3.84
CA VAL A 67 -0.02 -6.20 2.92
C VAL A 67 -1.22 -7.08 3.26
N GLN A 68 -1.48 -7.38 4.53
CA GLN A 68 -2.67 -8.12 4.94
C GLN A 68 -3.97 -7.39 4.57
N LEU A 69 -4.07 -6.08 4.83
CA LEU A 69 -5.24 -5.28 4.45
C LEU A 69 -5.47 -5.29 2.94
N LEU A 70 -4.41 -5.22 2.14
CA LEU A 70 -4.48 -5.31 0.69
C LEU A 70 -4.91 -6.71 0.22
N LYS A 71 -4.37 -7.77 0.83
CA LYS A 71 -4.72 -9.17 0.54
C LYS A 71 -6.18 -9.46 0.83
N GLU A 72 -6.67 -8.99 1.97
CA GLU A 72 -8.02 -9.31 2.39
C GLU A 72 -9.08 -8.67 1.47
N ARG A 73 -8.76 -7.63 0.67
CA ARG A 73 -9.76 -6.81 -0.07
C ARG A 73 -10.94 -6.36 0.81
N ARG A 74 -10.77 -6.39 2.13
CA ARG A 74 -11.82 -6.21 3.13
C ARG A 74 -11.72 -4.80 3.67
N ARG A 75 -12.72 -3.98 3.30
CA ARG A 75 -13.19 -2.91 4.18
C ARG A 75 -13.45 -3.57 5.53
N GLN A 76 -12.92 -3.00 6.61
CA GLN A 76 -13.25 -3.42 7.97
C GLN A 76 -14.76 -3.72 8.04
N ARG A 77 -15.09 -4.92 8.53
CA ARG A 77 -16.46 -5.40 8.64
C ARG A 77 -17.20 -4.61 9.71
#